data_AF-A0A7G5XHU3-F1
#
_entry.id   AF-A0A7G5XHU3-F1
#
_cell.length_a   1.000
_cell.length_b   1.000
_cell.length_c   1.000
_cell.angle_alpha   90.00
_cell.angle_beta   90.00
_cell.angle_gamma   90.00
#
_symmetry.space_group_name_H-M   'P 1'
#
loop_
_entity.id
_entity.type
_entity.pdbx_description
1 polymer ?
#
loop_
_entity_poly.entity_id
_entity_poly.type
_entity_poly.pdbx_seq_one_letter_code
_entity_poly.pdbx_strand_id
1 'polypeptide(L)'
;MENNPISDAMENPSQTSVLSDIQTLNYNYASTGQRFFNWLIDNLLMRFGVSYLTGSVVGVLLQLISPEILFELASGERGFVFWGVSYFIAICNYLFYYTLCEKLFRGYTLGKLITGTRAIREDDGELTFKDAFMRSLCRIVPFEALSALAGFPWHDTWTKTKVVKTR
;
A
#
# COMPACT_ATOMS: atom_id res chain seq x y z
N MET A 1 -49.87 61.35 -7.68
CA MET A 1 -48.45 61.08 -7.46
C MET A 1 -48.37 60.30 -6.17
N GLU A 2 -48.22 58.98 -6.23
CA GLU A 2 -47.74 58.20 -5.09
C GLU A 2 -47.30 56.84 -5.63
N ASN A 3 -46.04 56.79 -6.09
CA ASN A 3 -45.37 55.53 -6.36
C ASN A 3 -45.04 54.91 -5.00
N ASN A 4 -45.63 53.76 -4.67
CA ASN A 4 -45.17 52.93 -3.57
C ASN A 4 -44.47 51.69 -4.15
N PRO A 5 -43.13 51.70 -4.31
CA PRO A 5 -42.40 50.51 -4.69
C PRO A 5 -42.26 49.61 -3.47
N ILE A 6 -42.89 48.44 -3.57
CA ILE A 6 -42.35 47.13 -3.21
C ILE A 6 -41.18 47.21 -2.21
N SER A 7 -41.52 46.87 -0.98
CA SER A 7 -40.65 46.36 0.08
C SER A 7 -39.82 45.18 -0.44
N ASP A 8 -38.76 45.47 -1.20
CA ASP A 8 -37.66 44.56 -1.42
C ASP A 8 -36.82 44.55 -0.14
N ALA A 9 -37.23 43.66 0.76
CA ALA A 9 -36.37 43.17 1.82
C ALA A 9 -35.07 42.70 1.17
N MET A 10 -33.97 43.32 1.59
CA MET A 10 -32.62 42.95 1.21
C MET A 10 -32.32 41.54 1.72
N GLU A 11 -32.68 40.52 0.93
CA GLU A 11 -32.10 39.19 1.07
C GLU A 11 -30.64 39.27 0.62
N ASN A 12 -29.78 39.32 1.62
CA ASN A 12 -28.33 39.31 1.50
C ASN A 12 -27.87 38.07 0.70
N PRO A 13 -27.33 38.22 -0.53
CA PRO A 13 -26.92 37.08 -1.35
C PRO A 13 -25.50 36.57 -1.00
N SER A 14 -24.90 37.00 0.12
CA SER A 14 -23.47 36.78 0.38
C SER A 14 -23.12 35.57 1.25
N GLN A 15 -24.00 34.58 1.42
CA GLN A 15 -23.70 33.39 2.23
C GLN A 15 -23.68 32.05 1.47
N THR A 16 -24.03 32.04 0.17
CA THR A 16 -24.28 30.77 -0.54
C THR A 16 -23.06 30.18 -1.28
N SER A 17 -21.86 30.77 -1.21
CA SER A 17 -20.76 30.40 -2.14
C SER A 17 -19.51 29.78 -1.52
N VAL A 18 -19.36 29.72 -0.19
CA VAL A 18 -18.08 29.27 0.41
C VAL A 18 -18.12 27.81 0.88
N LEU A 19 -19.32 27.28 1.17
CA LEU A 19 -19.51 25.89 1.62
C LEU A 19 -19.76 24.91 0.48
N SER A 20 -20.05 25.39 -0.73
CA SER A 20 -20.28 24.56 -1.93
C SER A 20 -18.99 24.04 -2.57
N ASP A 21 -17.84 24.65 -2.25
CA ASP A 21 -16.52 24.28 -2.77
C ASP A 21 -15.78 23.28 -1.87
N ILE A 22 -16.48 22.69 -0.89
CA ILE A 22 -16.05 21.39 -0.36
C ILE A 22 -16.27 20.39 -1.50
N GLN A 23 -15.32 20.33 -2.44
CA GLN A 23 -15.16 19.23 -3.37
C GLN A 23 -15.04 17.98 -2.49
N THR A 24 -16.17 17.31 -2.26
CA THR A 24 -16.18 15.93 -1.83
C THR A 24 -15.49 15.19 -2.98
N LEU A 25 -14.19 14.95 -2.82
CA LEU A 25 -13.41 14.19 -3.78
C LEU A 25 -14.08 12.83 -3.86
N ASN A 26 -14.89 12.65 -4.90
CA ASN A 26 -15.72 11.47 -5.07
C ASN A 26 -14.82 10.37 -5.61
N TYR A 27 -14.01 9.81 -4.72
CA TYR A 27 -13.06 8.78 -5.06
C TYR A 27 -13.80 7.49 -5.38
N ASN A 28 -13.65 7.03 -6.62
CA ASN A 28 -14.10 5.70 -6.99
C ASN A 28 -13.23 4.66 -6.29
N TYR A 29 -13.85 3.84 -5.45
CA TYR A 29 -13.17 2.74 -4.78
C TYR A 29 -12.61 1.75 -5.81
N ALA A 30 -11.40 1.24 -5.56
CA ALA A 30 -10.84 0.17 -6.36
C ALA A 30 -11.65 -1.12 -6.17
N SER A 31 -11.97 -1.81 -7.27
CA SER A 31 -12.70 -3.07 -7.20
C SER A 31 -11.84 -4.17 -6.58
N THR A 32 -12.47 -5.23 -6.07
CA THR A 32 -11.77 -6.40 -5.53
C THR A 32 -10.79 -7.00 -6.54
N GLY A 33 -11.17 -7.07 -7.81
CA GLY A 33 -10.29 -7.54 -8.89
C GLY A 33 -9.03 -6.68 -9.08
N GLN A 34 -9.16 -5.35 -9.06
CA GLN A 34 -7.99 -4.47 -9.16
C GLN A 34 -7.05 -4.62 -7.95
N ARG A 35 -7.63 -4.75 -6.75
CA ARG A 35 -6.87 -5.00 -5.52
C ARG A 35 -6.14 -6.34 -5.58
N PHE A 36 -6.78 -7.38 -6.14
CA PHE A 36 -6.14 -8.66 -6.39
C PHE A 36 -5.00 -8.55 -7.41
N PHE A 37 -5.19 -7.83 -8.52
CA PHE A 37 -4.12 -7.62 -9.50
C PHE A 37 -2.93 -6.84 -8.92
N ASN A 38 -3.18 -5.85 -8.06
CA ASN A 38 -2.11 -5.16 -7.33
C ASN A 38 -1.29 -6.14 -6.50
N TRP A 39 -1.98 -6.93 -5.69
CA TRP A 39 -1.35 -7.94 -4.85
C TRP A 39 -0.58 -8.95 -5.69
N LEU A 40 -1.14 -9.42 -6.80
CA LEU A 40 -0.51 -10.39 -7.70
C LEU A 40 0.79 -9.81 -8.29
N ILE A 41 0.74 -8.61 -8.85
CA ILE A 41 1.91 -7.97 -9.47
C ILE A 41 2.99 -7.71 -8.41
N ASP A 42 2.63 -7.12 -7.28
CA ASP A 42 3.60 -6.85 -6.22
C ASP A 42 4.19 -8.16 -5.66
N ASN A 43 3.40 -9.23 -5.54
CA ASN A 43 3.89 -10.53 -5.07
C ASN A 43 4.85 -11.18 -6.08
N LEU A 44 4.54 -11.15 -7.37
CA LEU A 44 5.45 -11.63 -8.42
C LEU A 44 6.76 -10.85 -8.42
N LEU A 45 6.69 -9.53 -8.28
CA LEU A 45 7.87 -8.68 -8.23
C LEU A 45 8.72 -8.95 -6.97
N MET A 46 8.07 -9.15 -5.83
CA MET A 46 8.75 -9.52 -4.60
C MET A 46 9.42 -10.90 -4.70
N ARG A 47 8.71 -11.88 -5.26
CA ARG A 47 9.17 -13.26 -5.37
C ARG A 47 10.30 -13.43 -6.37
N PHE A 48 10.21 -12.78 -7.53
CA PHE A 48 11.19 -12.96 -8.62
C PHE A 48 12.20 -11.82 -8.72
N GLY A 49 11.83 -10.58 -8.43
CA GLY A 49 12.72 -9.42 -8.51
C GLY A 49 13.53 -9.23 -7.22
N VAL A 50 12.85 -8.86 -6.14
CA VAL A 50 13.51 -8.49 -4.87
C VAL A 50 14.21 -9.69 -4.23
N SER A 51 13.56 -10.86 -4.19
CA SER A 51 14.16 -12.05 -3.59
C SER A 51 15.37 -12.55 -4.37
N TYR A 52 15.33 -12.50 -5.70
CA TYR A 52 16.48 -12.82 -6.54
C TYR A 52 17.64 -11.85 -6.29
N LEU A 53 17.37 -10.54 -6.35
CA LEU A 53 18.39 -9.50 -6.13
C LEU A 53 19.06 -9.65 -4.75
N THR A 54 18.26 -9.76 -3.69
CA THR A 54 18.77 -9.88 -2.33
C THR A 54 19.48 -11.21 -2.10
N GLY A 55 18.97 -12.32 -2.65
CA GLY A 55 19.63 -13.62 -2.62
C GLY A 55 20.99 -13.60 -3.33
N SER A 56 21.09 -12.97 -4.51
CA SER A 56 22.37 -12.82 -5.23
C SER A 56 23.36 -11.97 -4.44
N VAL A 57 22.92 -10.84 -3.86
CA VAL A 57 23.79 -9.99 -3.03
C VAL A 57 24.29 -10.76 -1.81
N VAL A 58 23.41 -11.45 -1.08
CA VAL A 58 23.80 -12.28 0.08
C VAL A 58 24.75 -13.40 -0.34
N GLY A 59 24.49 -14.08 -1.46
CA GLY A 59 25.35 -15.14 -1.98
C GLY A 59 26.76 -14.65 -2.31
N VAL A 60 26.88 -13.51 -2.99
CA VAL A 60 28.18 -12.89 -3.29
C VAL A 60 28.91 -12.47 -2.01
N LEU A 61 28.21 -11.86 -1.06
CA LEU A 61 28.81 -11.46 0.22
C LEU A 61 29.30 -12.68 1.02
N LEU A 62 28.51 -13.75 1.08
CA LEU A 62 28.93 -15.00 1.73
C LEU A 62 30.13 -15.63 1.03
N GLN A 63 30.16 -15.66 -0.30
CA GLN A 63 31.31 -16.15 -1.07
C GLN A 63 32.60 -15.40 -0.74
N LEU A 64 32.52 -14.09 -0.45
CA LEU A 64 33.68 -13.26 -0.10
C LEU A 64 34.10 -13.39 1.37
N ILE A 65 33.14 -13.55 2.28
CA ILE A 65 33.40 -13.58 3.73
C ILE A 65 33.74 -15.00 4.21
N SER A 66 32.97 -16.00 3.77
CA SER A 66 33.12 -17.39 4.16
C SER A 66 32.55 -18.32 3.07
N PRO A 67 33.39 -18.78 2.12
CA PRO A 67 32.96 -19.70 1.08
C PRO A 67 32.51 -21.06 1.63
N GLU A 68 33.02 -21.47 2.80
CA GLU A 68 32.65 -22.70 3.50
C GLU A 68 31.17 -22.70 3.89
N ILE A 69 30.69 -21.60 4.49
CA ILE A 69 29.27 -21.45 4.86
C ILE A 69 28.40 -21.52 3.60
N LEU A 70 28.80 -20.87 2.51
CA LEU A 70 28.05 -20.93 1.25
C LEU A 70 27.96 -22.36 0.71
N PHE A 71 29.05 -23.13 0.79
CA PHE A 71 29.06 -24.53 0.38
C PHE A 71 28.18 -25.41 1.26
N GLU A 72 28.21 -25.27 2.58
CA GLU A 72 27.33 -26.00 3.51
C GLU A 72 25.84 -25.67 3.30
N LEU A 73 25.55 -24.41 2.94
CA LEU A 73 24.20 -23.99 2.58
C LEU A 73 23.76 -24.63 1.25
N ALA A 74 24.67 -24.68 0.26
CA ALA A 74 24.41 -25.29 -1.03
C ALA A 74 24.33 -26.83 -0.98
N SER A 75 25.08 -27.47 -0.07
CA SER A 75 25.04 -28.92 0.16
C SER A 75 23.81 -29.37 0.94
N GLY A 76 23.07 -28.43 1.54
CA GLY A 76 21.82 -28.69 2.27
C GLY A 76 22.04 -29.19 3.71
N GLU A 77 23.28 -29.28 4.19
CA GLU A 77 23.62 -29.76 5.53
C GLU A 77 22.98 -28.92 6.64
N ARG A 78 22.76 -27.62 6.38
CA ARG A 78 22.11 -26.67 7.31
C ARG A 78 20.70 -26.27 6.87
N GLY A 79 19.95 -27.18 6.25
CA GLY A 79 18.66 -26.89 5.62
C GLY A 79 17.63 -26.17 6.50
N PHE A 80 17.47 -26.56 7.76
CA PHE A 80 16.52 -25.91 8.67
C PHE A 80 16.91 -24.47 9.03
N VAL A 81 18.18 -24.24 9.38
CA VAL A 81 18.71 -22.91 9.71
C VAL A 81 18.64 -22.00 8.48
N PHE A 82 19.01 -22.53 7.31
CA PHE A 82 18.93 -21.83 6.04
C PHE A 82 17.50 -21.40 5.72
N TRP A 83 16.52 -22.30 5.91
CA TRP A 83 15.12 -22.00 5.67
C TRP A 83 14.61 -20.90 6.61
N GLY A 84 14.95 -20.98 7.90
CA GLY A 84 14.59 -19.96 8.88
C GLY A 84 15.18 -18.58 8.57
N VAL A 85 16.47 -18.51 8.25
CA VAL A 85 17.15 -17.26 7.86
C VAL A 85 16.57 -16.69 6.56
N SER A 86 16.37 -17.53 5.55
CA SER A 86 15.78 -17.12 4.27
C SER A 86 14.36 -16.58 4.44
N TYR A 87 13.55 -17.24 5.28
CA TYR A 87 12.21 -16.80 5.61
C TYR A 87 12.20 -15.46 6.35
N PHE A 88 13.11 -15.28 7.31
CA PHE A 88 13.27 -14.00 8.02
C PHE A 88 13.67 -12.86 7.07
N ILE A 89 14.65 -13.10 6.18
CA ILE A 89 15.05 -12.14 5.15
C ILE A 89 13.88 -11.80 4.23
N ALA A 90 13.07 -12.78 3.84
CA ALA A 90 11.88 -12.56 3.01
C ALA A 90 10.85 -11.66 3.71
N ILE A 91 10.59 -11.87 5.01
CA ILE A 91 9.71 -11.00 5.81
C ILE A 91 10.27 -9.57 5.88
N CYS A 92 11.56 -9.43 6.17
CA CYS A 92 12.20 -8.12 6.21
C CYS A 92 12.06 -7.40 4.86
N ASN A 93 12.41 -8.08 3.75
CA ASN A 93 12.25 -7.55 2.41
C ASN A 93 10.80 -7.11 2.13
N TYR A 94 9.82 -7.92 2.54
CA TYR A 94 8.41 -7.59 2.37
C TYR A 94 8.03 -6.31 3.12
N LEU A 95 8.37 -6.21 4.40
CA LEU A 95 8.10 -5.02 5.20
C LEU A 95 8.79 -3.78 4.64
N PHE A 96 10.08 -3.89 4.29
CA PHE A 96 10.86 -2.78 3.75
C PHE A 96 10.30 -2.33 2.40
N TYR A 97 10.08 -3.24 1.45
CA TYR A 97 9.57 -2.90 0.13
C TYR A 97 8.21 -2.20 0.22
N TYR A 98 7.22 -2.79 0.89
CA TYR A 98 5.88 -2.19 0.95
C TYR A 98 5.87 -0.88 1.72
N THR A 99 6.56 -0.79 2.87
CA THR A 99 6.58 0.44 3.67
C THR A 99 7.30 1.56 2.92
N LEU A 100 8.46 1.28 2.32
CA LEU A 100 9.21 2.27 1.55
C LEU A 100 8.45 2.68 0.30
N CYS A 101 7.91 1.74 -0.48
CA CYS A 101 7.14 2.08 -1.66
C CYS A 101 5.89 2.91 -1.30
N GLU A 102 5.08 2.43 -0.36
CA GLU A 102 3.85 3.16 0.03
C GLU A 102 4.17 4.52 0.63
N LYS A 103 5.29 4.70 1.34
CA LYS A 103 5.63 6.03 1.84
C LYS A 103 6.26 6.93 0.78
N LEU A 104 7.28 6.44 0.07
CA LEU A 104 8.06 7.22 -0.90
C LEU A 104 7.21 7.62 -2.10
N PHE A 105 6.37 6.72 -2.57
CA PHE A 105 5.43 6.97 -3.65
C PHE A 105 4.05 7.35 -3.13
N ARG A 106 3.92 7.95 -1.93
CA ARG A 106 2.67 8.57 -1.44
C ARG A 106 1.40 7.70 -1.57
N GLY A 107 1.53 6.41 -1.30
CA GLY A 107 0.45 5.41 -1.34
C GLY A 107 0.50 4.46 -2.54
N TYR A 108 1.44 4.65 -3.46
CA TYR A 108 1.66 3.77 -4.60
C TYR A 108 2.66 2.65 -4.29
N THR A 109 2.42 1.50 -4.91
CA THR A 109 3.36 0.38 -5.08
C THR A 109 3.47 0.13 -6.58
N LEU A 110 4.43 -0.71 -7.02
CA LEU A 110 4.60 -0.96 -8.46
C LEU A 110 3.32 -1.57 -9.08
N GLY A 111 2.68 -2.52 -8.41
CA GLY A 111 1.38 -3.07 -8.85
C GLY A 111 0.29 -1.99 -8.93
N LYS A 112 0.20 -1.13 -7.91
CA LYS A 112 -0.76 -0.02 -7.87
C LYS A 112 -0.53 1.03 -8.95
N LEU A 113 0.72 1.32 -9.30
CA LEU A 113 1.05 2.21 -10.42
C LEU A 113 0.55 1.63 -11.75
N ILE A 114 0.73 0.32 -11.95
CA ILE A 114 0.32 -0.37 -13.17
C ILE A 114 -1.21 -0.41 -13.29
N THR A 115 -1.93 -0.71 -12.20
CA THR A 115 -3.40 -0.75 -12.22
C THR A 115 -4.08 0.61 -12.08
N GLY A 116 -3.31 1.68 -11.88
CA GLY A 116 -3.84 3.03 -11.69
C GLY A 116 -4.60 3.23 -10.38
N THR A 117 -4.19 2.57 -9.30
CA THR A 117 -4.81 2.66 -7.97
C THR A 117 -3.86 3.29 -6.95
N ARG A 118 -4.40 3.91 -5.90
CA ARG A 118 -3.62 4.57 -4.84
C ARG A 118 -4.20 4.24 -3.47
N ALA A 119 -3.35 3.94 -2.49
CA ALA A 119 -3.79 3.89 -1.10
C ALA A 119 -3.81 5.31 -0.51
N ILE A 120 -4.87 5.67 0.19
CA ILE A 120 -5.02 6.92 0.95
C ILE A 120 -5.63 6.61 2.32
N ARG A 121 -5.54 7.53 3.28
CA ARG A 121 -6.26 7.41 4.55
C ARG A 121 -7.76 7.65 4.34
N GLU A 122 -8.58 7.18 5.27
CA GLU A 122 -10.05 7.39 5.21
C GLU A 122 -10.43 8.87 5.19
N ASP A 123 -9.64 9.73 5.86
CA ASP A 123 -9.76 11.20 5.88
C ASP A 123 -9.18 11.88 4.63
N ASP A 124 -8.98 11.11 3.55
CA ASP A 124 -8.43 11.56 2.27
C ASP A 124 -6.99 12.10 2.33
N GLY A 125 -6.32 11.93 3.48
CA GLY A 125 -4.93 12.27 3.66
C GLY A 125 -3.95 11.28 3.01
N GLU A 126 -2.71 11.73 2.81
CA GLU A 126 -1.60 10.84 2.42
C GLU A 126 -1.26 9.85 3.54
N LEU A 127 -0.72 8.67 3.18
CA LEU A 127 -0.27 7.70 4.19
C LEU A 127 0.89 8.28 5.02
N THR A 128 0.74 8.20 6.34
CA THR A 128 1.88 8.39 7.24
C THR A 128 2.80 7.17 7.17
N PHE A 129 4.04 7.32 7.62
CA PHE A 129 4.96 6.18 7.71
C PHE A 129 4.41 5.08 8.63
N LYS A 130 3.75 5.48 9.73
CA LYS A 130 3.08 4.57 10.66
C LYS A 130 1.98 3.77 9.96
N ASP A 131 1.14 4.43 9.16
CA ASP A 131 0.06 3.73 8.45
C ASP A 131 0.61 2.75 7.43
N ALA A 132 1.60 3.16 6.61
CA ALA A 132 2.25 2.28 5.63
C ALA A 132 2.91 1.06 6.28
N PHE A 133 3.58 1.26 7.42
CA PHE A 133 4.21 0.17 8.16
C PHE A 133 3.19 -0.78 8.79
N MET A 134 2.16 -0.25 9.46
CA MET A 134 1.08 -1.05 10.05
C MET A 134 0.33 -1.84 8.98
N ARG A 135 0.06 -1.23 7.81
CA ARG A 135 -0.57 -1.91 6.66
C ARG A 135 0.28 -3.09 6.20
N SER A 136 1.58 -2.87 6.05
CA SER A 136 2.54 -3.91 5.65
C SER A 136 2.60 -5.04 6.67
N LEU A 137 2.53 -4.73 7.97
CA LEU A 137 2.48 -5.72 9.05
C LEU A 137 1.17 -6.52 9.04
N CYS A 138 0.03 -5.86 8.83
CA CYS A 138 -1.28 -6.52 8.76
C CYS A 138 -1.37 -7.52 7.60
N ARG A 139 -0.64 -7.29 6.50
CA ARG A 139 -0.58 -8.22 5.35
C ARG A 139 0.19 -9.51 5.62
N ILE A 140 1.00 -9.55 6.68
CA ILE A 140 1.71 -10.77 7.10
C ILE A 140 0.77 -11.73 7.85
N VAL A 141 -0.35 -11.21 8.38
CA VAL A 141 -1.32 -12.01 9.11
C VAL A 141 -1.83 -13.15 8.22
N PRO A 142 -1.79 -14.41 8.70
CA PRO A 142 -2.29 -15.53 7.92
C PRO A 142 -3.76 -15.29 7.57
N PHE A 143 -4.15 -15.68 6.35
CA PHE A 143 -5.49 -15.47 5.79
C PHE A 143 -5.88 -14.03 5.43
N GLU A 144 -4.96 -13.06 5.51
CA GLU A 144 -5.25 -11.70 5.07
C GLU A 144 -5.72 -11.65 3.61
N ALA A 145 -5.12 -12.45 2.72
CA ALA A 145 -5.57 -12.55 1.34
C ALA A 145 -7.05 -12.97 1.24
N LEU A 146 -7.53 -13.90 2.10
CA LEU A 146 -8.94 -14.29 2.12
C LEU A 146 -9.84 -13.14 2.57
N SER A 147 -9.39 -12.32 3.54
CA SER A 147 -10.12 -11.12 3.95
C SER A 147 -10.26 -10.11 2.80
N ALA A 148 -9.22 -9.97 1.98
CA ALA A 148 -9.24 -9.11 0.81
C ALA A 148 -10.19 -9.63 -0.28
N LEU A 149 -10.24 -10.95 -0.51
CA LEU A 149 -11.20 -11.57 -1.42
C LEU A 149 -12.65 -11.42 -0.93
N ALA A 150 -12.88 -11.44 0.40
CA ALA A 150 -14.19 -11.21 1.00
C ALA A 150 -14.68 -9.75 0.89
N GLY A 151 -13.87 -8.84 0.35
CA GLY A 151 -14.22 -7.44 0.13
C GLY A 151 -13.84 -6.50 1.28
N PHE A 152 -13.36 -7.04 2.41
CA PHE A 152 -12.96 -6.26 3.60
C PHE A 152 -11.52 -6.61 4.01
N PRO A 153 -10.51 -6.08 3.30
CA PRO A 153 -9.11 -6.37 3.61
C PRO A 153 -8.78 -5.89 5.03
N TRP A 154 -8.31 -6.80 5.90
CA TRP A 154 -8.00 -6.45 7.29
C TRP A 154 -6.96 -5.33 7.39
N HIS A 155 -5.99 -5.30 6.47
CA HIS A 155 -4.97 -4.26 6.45
C HIS A 155 -5.54 -2.87 6.16
N ASP A 156 -6.64 -2.75 5.41
CA ASP A 156 -7.34 -1.48 5.18
C ASP A 156 -8.15 -1.09 6.43
N THR A 157 -8.95 -2.03 6.96
CA THR A 157 -9.84 -1.81 8.12
C THR A 157 -9.06 -1.44 9.39
N TRP A 158 -7.99 -2.17 9.72
CA TRP A 158 -7.24 -1.94 10.96
C TRP A 158 -6.41 -0.66 10.93
N THR A 159 -6.06 -0.18 9.74
CA THR A 159 -5.26 1.03 9.57
C THR A 159 -6.07 2.25 9.12
N LYS A 160 -7.40 2.11 8.99
CA LYS A 160 -8.32 3.17 8.56
C LYS A 160 -7.87 3.82 7.25
N THR A 161 -7.61 2.97 6.27
CA THR A 161 -7.13 3.38 4.95
C THR A 161 -7.93 2.71 3.85
N LYS A 162 -7.99 3.37 2.69
CA LYS A 162 -8.77 2.93 1.53
C LYS A 162 -7.92 2.98 0.26
N VAL A 163 -8.28 2.15 -0.72
CA VAL A 163 -7.66 2.17 -2.05
C VAL A 163 -8.63 2.76 -3.05
N VAL A 164 -8.20 3.84 -3.71
CA VAL A 164 -8.97 4.62 -4.66
C VAL A 164 -8.37 4.48 -6.05
N LYS A 165 -9.21 4.60 -7.08
CA LYS A 165 -8.74 4.72 -8.46
C LYS A 165 -8.20 6.12 -8.69
N THR A 166 -7.07 6.23 -9.38
CA THR A 166 -6.52 7.50 -9.86
C THR A 166 -6.74 7.70 -11.35
N ARG A 167 -7.06 6.63 -12.09
CA ARG A 167 -7.31 6.64 -13.54
C ARG A 167 -8.63 5.96 -13.86
#